data_AF-A0A8T4QF48-F1
#
_entry.id   AF-A0A8T4QF48-F1
#
_cell.length_a   1.000
_cell.length_b   1.000
_cell.length_c   1.000
_cell.angle_alpha   90.00
_cell.angle_beta   90.00
_cell.angle_gamma   90.00
#
_symmetry.space_group_name_H-M   'P 1'
#
loop_
_entity.id
_entity.type
_entity.pdbx_description
1 polymer ?
#
loop_
_entity_poly.entity_id
_entity_poly.type
_entity_poly.pdbx_seq_one_letter_code
_entity_poly.pdbx_strand_id
1 'polypeptide(L)'
;MTKHNKIGIQYTLKQLQKLVKKVCYQKQISQYHFKFGPKIYTQHQFVALLILYAKSGKSLRNFVKSLYESKWPKWLKLKEIPSKSSIHSHFERIGLTIIRNLNLVITKLKESIHYAIDSTGIDSYYASKHYEKRINRIHRPYLKLSVLVQSTRYYFREVFKWAELN
;
A
#
# COMPACT_ATOMS: atom_id res chain seq x y z
N MET A 1 19.64 -22.25 -1.91
CA MET A 1 19.15 -20.85 -1.89
C MET A 1 18.48 -20.56 -3.24
N THR A 2 17.15 -20.69 -3.29
CA THR A 2 16.35 -20.51 -4.51
C THR A 2 16.21 -19.02 -4.84
N LYS A 3 16.75 -18.59 -5.98
CA LYS A 3 16.50 -17.24 -6.53
C LYS A 3 15.00 -17.11 -6.79
N HIS A 4 14.28 -16.36 -5.97
CA HIS A 4 12.92 -15.94 -6.31
C HIS A 4 13.00 -15.07 -7.56
N ASN A 5 12.69 -15.64 -8.71
CA ASN A 5 12.36 -14.86 -9.91
C ASN A 5 11.13 -14.01 -9.58
N LYS A 6 11.35 -12.75 -9.23
CA LYS A 6 10.27 -11.75 -9.22
C LYS A 6 9.78 -11.66 -10.65
N ILE A 7 8.67 -12.33 -10.94
CA ILE A 7 7.91 -12.16 -12.17
C ILE A 7 7.46 -10.69 -12.16
N GLY A 8 8.27 -9.83 -12.78
CA GLY A 8 8.01 -8.42 -12.83
C GLY A 8 6.74 -8.21 -13.62
N ILE A 9 5.69 -7.71 -12.97
CA ILE A 9 4.44 -7.38 -13.65
C ILE A 9 4.77 -6.41 -14.80
N GLN A 10 4.73 -6.93 -16.02
CA GLN A 10 5.04 -6.22 -17.25
C GLN A 10 3.71 -5.69 -17.80
N TYR A 11 3.47 -4.40 -17.60
CA TYR A 11 2.28 -3.75 -18.14
C TYR A 11 2.51 -3.42 -19.61
N THR A 12 1.54 -3.76 -20.46
CA THR A 12 1.50 -3.25 -21.84
C THR A 12 1.23 -1.74 -21.84
N LEU A 13 1.68 -1.04 -22.89
CA LEU A 13 1.51 0.42 -23.02
C LEU A 13 0.04 0.86 -22.84
N LYS A 14 -0.90 0.11 -23.44
CA LYS A 14 -2.35 0.35 -23.33
C LYS A 14 -2.84 0.22 -21.89
N GLN A 15 -2.38 -0.79 -21.13
CA GLN A 15 -2.76 -0.98 -19.74
C GLN A 15 -2.25 0.16 -18.86
N LEU A 16 -1.00 0.58 -19.04
CA LEU A 16 -0.43 1.71 -18.29
C LEU A 16 -1.22 3.00 -18.55
N GLN A 17 -1.52 3.30 -19.82
CA GLN A 17 -2.33 4.47 -20.19
C GLN A 17 -3.73 4.42 -19.59
N LYS A 18 -4.37 3.25 -19.56
CA LYS A 18 -5.69 3.06 -18.94
C LYS A 18 -5.66 3.31 -17.44
N LEU A 19 -4.63 2.82 -16.74
CA LEU A 19 -4.46 3.05 -15.30
C LEU A 19 -4.22 4.53 -14.99
N VAL A 20 -3.32 5.20 -15.72
CA VAL A 20 -3.06 6.63 -15.52
C VAL A 20 -4.32 7.45 -15.79
N LYS A 21 -5.06 7.18 -16.87
CA LYS A 21 -6.35 7.85 -17.14
C LYS A 21 -7.36 7.63 -16.02
N LYS A 22 -7.48 6.41 -15.51
CA LYS A 22 -8.41 6.08 -14.41
C LYS A 22 -8.07 6.87 -13.14
N VAL A 23 -6.81 6.94 -12.76
CA VAL A 23 -6.34 7.70 -11.58
C VAL A 23 -6.62 9.19 -11.76
N CYS A 24 -6.32 9.75 -12.94
CA CYS A 24 -6.53 11.17 -13.19
C CYS A 24 -8.01 11.54 -13.27
N TYR A 25 -8.85 10.70 -13.88
CA TYR A 25 -10.31 10.90 -13.95
C TYR A 25 -10.95 10.84 -12.56
N GLN A 26 -10.62 9.83 -11.76
CA GLN A 26 -11.13 9.70 -10.38
C GLN A 26 -10.79 10.91 -9.49
N LYS A 27 -9.74 11.65 -9.83
CA LYS A 27 -9.25 12.80 -9.06
C LYS A 27 -9.57 14.14 -9.72
N GLN A 28 -10.33 14.14 -10.82
CA GLN A 28 -10.66 15.36 -11.58
C GLN A 28 -9.42 16.22 -11.87
N ILE A 29 -8.27 15.56 -12.11
CA ILE A 29 -7.02 16.27 -12.39
C ILE A 29 -7.17 16.93 -13.75
N SER A 30 -7.08 18.25 -13.77
CA SER A 30 -7.09 19.03 -15.01
C SER A 30 -5.99 18.56 -15.96
N GLN A 31 -6.19 18.68 -17.27
CA GLN A 31 -5.15 18.26 -18.21
C GLN A 31 -3.86 19.08 -18.06
N TYR A 32 -4.01 20.37 -17.76
CA TYR A 32 -2.93 21.33 -17.58
C TYR A 32 -3.11 22.05 -16.26
N HIS A 33 -1.99 22.35 -15.61
CA HIS A 33 -1.99 23.06 -14.34
C HIS A 33 -2.42 24.53 -14.49
N PHE A 34 -1.97 25.20 -15.54
CA PHE A 34 -2.27 26.61 -15.80
C PHE A 34 -3.17 26.74 -17.02
N LYS A 35 -4.19 27.60 -16.93
CA LYS A 35 -5.10 27.90 -18.05
C LYS A 35 -4.36 28.59 -19.22
N PHE A 36 -3.49 29.55 -18.88
CA PHE A 36 -2.79 30.43 -19.83
C PHE A 36 -1.27 30.22 -19.89
N GLY A 37 -0.72 29.36 -19.03
CA GLY A 37 0.71 29.08 -19.01
C GLY A 37 1.17 28.18 -20.18
N PRO A 38 2.49 28.03 -20.38
CA PRO A 38 3.03 27.22 -21.44
C PRO A 38 2.66 25.73 -21.25
N LYS A 39 1.92 25.18 -22.23
CA LYS A 39 1.39 23.82 -22.22
C LYS A 39 2.43 22.80 -22.74
N ILE A 40 3.58 22.79 -22.08
CA ILE A 40 4.71 21.93 -22.44
C ILE A 40 4.45 20.49 -21.96
N TYR A 41 3.97 20.38 -20.72
CA TYR A 41 3.68 19.11 -20.06
C TYR A 41 2.21 19.05 -19.62
N THR A 42 1.65 17.85 -19.65
CA THR A 42 0.34 17.56 -19.04
C THR A 42 0.52 17.06 -17.61
N GLN A 43 -0.45 17.30 -16.73
CA GLN A 43 -0.41 16.75 -15.37
C GLN A 43 -0.38 15.22 -15.40
N HIS A 44 -1.11 14.60 -16.34
CA HIS A 44 -1.10 13.16 -16.59
C HIS A 44 0.31 12.60 -16.84
N GLN A 45 1.15 13.31 -17.60
CA GLN A 45 2.53 12.91 -17.86
C GLN A 45 3.36 12.94 -16.58
N PHE A 46 3.17 13.94 -15.72
CA PHE A 46 3.86 14.00 -14.43
C PHE A 46 3.40 12.90 -13.45
N VAL A 47 2.12 12.53 -13.46
CA VAL A 47 1.64 11.37 -12.69
C VAL A 47 2.32 10.09 -13.16
N ALA A 48 2.46 9.89 -14.48
CA ALA A 48 3.16 8.74 -15.02
C ALA A 48 4.66 8.74 -14.65
N LEU A 49 5.32 9.89 -14.72
CA LEU A 49 6.71 10.06 -14.30
C LEU A 49 6.89 9.78 -12.80
N LEU A 50 5.94 10.19 -11.95
CA LEU A 50 5.96 9.91 -10.52
C LEU A 50 5.90 8.40 -10.24
N ILE A 51 5.02 7.68 -10.94
CA ILE A 51 4.90 6.22 -10.80
C ILE A 51 6.19 5.53 -11.27
N LEU A 52 6.75 5.97 -12.40
CA LEU A 52 8.01 5.43 -12.92
C LEU A 52 9.18 5.71 -11.96
N TYR A 53 9.24 6.91 -11.38
CA TYR A 53 10.22 7.29 -10.38
C TYR A 53 10.13 6.39 -9.14
N ALA A 54 8.93 6.25 -8.57
CA ALA A 54 8.67 5.40 -7.41
C ALA A 54 9.05 3.93 -7.68
N LYS A 55 8.80 3.42 -8.90
CA LYS A 55 9.19 2.07 -9.29
C LYS A 55 10.69 1.90 -9.50
N SER A 56 11.40 2.96 -9.92
CA SER A 56 12.82 2.87 -10.26
C SER A 56 13.74 2.70 -9.06
N GLY A 57 13.36 3.18 -7.87
CA GLY A 57 14.21 3.19 -6.67
C GLY A 57 15.49 4.04 -6.80
N LYS A 58 15.60 4.87 -7.86
CA LYS A 58 16.76 5.71 -8.13
C LYS A 58 16.61 7.09 -7.46
N SER A 59 17.73 7.78 -7.25
CA SER A 59 17.69 9.21 -6.91
C SER A 59 17.09 10.02 -8.06
N LEU A 60 16.47 11.17 -7.78
CA LEU A 60 15.80 11.98 -8.81
C LEU A 60 16.74 12.39 -9.95
N ARG A 61 18.01 12.69 -9.64
CA ARG A 61 19.04 13.01 -10.65
C ARG A 61 19.30 11.82 -11.57
N ASN A 62 19.50 10.64 -10.99
CA ASN A 62 19.78 9.41 -11.76
C ASN A 62 18.54 8.94 -12.53
N PHE A 63 17.35 9.19 -12.01
CA PHE A 63 16.09 8.97 -12.71
C PHE A 63 16.00 9.83 -13.96
N VAL A 64 16.24 11.14 -13.86
CA VAL A 64 16.25 12.05 -15.02
C VAL A 64 17.28 11.61 -16.06
N LYS A 65 18.51 11.25 -15.64
CA LYS A 65 19.52 10.71 -16.55
C LYS A 65 19.03 9.46 -17.28
N SER A 66 18.38 8.54 -16.56
CA SER A 66 17.83 7.33 -17.17
C SER A 66 16.68 7.60 -18.15
N LEU A 67 15.99 8.75 -18.07
CA LEU A 67 14.98 9.11 -19.05
C LEU A 67 15.59 9.33 -20.44
N TYR A 68 16.77 9.94 -20.53
CA TYR A 68 17.50 10.14 -21.79
C TYR A 68 17.91 8.83 -22.45
N GLU A 69 18.29 7.83 -21.65
CA GLU A 69 18.70 6.51 -22.13
C GLU A 69 17.50 5.61 -22.49
N SER A 70 16.30 5.98 -22.03
CA SER A 70 15.11 5.14 -22.13
C SER A 70 14.15 5.56 -23.25
N LYS A 71 13.27 4.63 -23.65
CA LYS A 71 12.17 4.93 -24.58
C LYS A 71 10.94 5.55 -23.87
N TRP A 72 11.00 5.78 -22.56
CA TRP A 72 9.88 6.33 -21.77
C TRP A 72 9.40 7.70 -22.25
N PRO A 73 10.27 8.69 -22.55
CA PRO A 73 9.82 10.00 -23.02
C PRO A 73 9.02 9.91 -24.32
N LYS A 74 9.46 9.07 -25.25
CA LYS A 74 8.75 8.80 -26.51
C LYS A 74 7.39 8.14 -26.26
N TRP A 75 7.33 7.15 -25.38
CA TRP A 75 6.08 6.46 -25.02
C TRP A 75 5.07 7.35 -24.29
N LEU A 76 5.55 8.28 -23.46
CA LEU A 76 4.74 9.27 -22.76
C LEU A 76 4.39 10.49 -23.62
N LYS A 77 4.91 10.55 -24.85
CA LYS A 77 4.76 11.68 -25.78
C LYS A 77 5.19 13.01 -25.14
N LEU A 78 6.30 12.98 -24.41
CA LEU A 78 6.91 14.19 -23.85
C LEU A 78 7.51 15.02 -25.00
N LYS A 79 7.18 16.32 -25.04
CA LYS A 79 7.78 17.26 -26.01
C LYS A 79 9.27 17.49 -25.71
N GLU A 80 9.59 17.58 -24.44
CA GLU A 80 10.94 17.72 -23.90
C GLU A 80 11.08 16.90 -22.63
N ILE A 81 12.31 16.56 -22.23
CA ILE A 81 12.56 15.86 -20.97
C ILE A 81 12.60 16.91 -19.84
N PRO A 82 11.72 16.81 -18.84
CA PRO A 82 11.68 17.80 -17.77
C PRO A 82 12.95 17.77 -16.93
N SER A 83 13.44 18.95 -16.59
CA SER A 83 14.59 19.12 -15.71
C SER A 83 14.33 18.55 -14.30
N LYS A 84 15.40 18.27 -13.54
CA LYS A 84 15.30 17.79 -12.15
C LYS A 84 14.41 18.72 -11.30
N SER A 85 14.60 20.03 -11.39
CA SER A 85 13.83 21.01 -10.62
C SER A 85 12.36 21.02 -11.04
N SER A 86 12.07 20.95 -12.34
CA SER A 86 10.71 20.88 -12.86
C SER A 86 9.96 19.65 -12.33
N ILE A 87 10.60 18.47 -12.35
CA ILE A 87 10.02 17.24 -11.79
C ILE A 87 9.81 17.38 -10.28
N HIS A 88 10.82 17.87 -9.55
CA HIS A 88 10.75 18.05 -8.10
C HIS A 88 9.57 18.93 -7.69
N SER A 89 9.44 20.13 -8.28
CA SER A 89 8.35 21.05 -7.95
C SER A 89 6.96 20.49 -8.28
N HIS A 90 6.86 19.67 -9.34
CA HIS A 90 5.61 18.99 -9.66
C HIS A 90 5.30 17.85 -8.67
N PHE A 91 6.33 17.12 -8.22
CA PHE A 91 6.20 16.04 -7.25
C PHE A 91 5.88 16.57 -5.84
N GLU A 92 6.43 17.68 -5.42
CA GLU A 92 6.04 18.36 -4.18
C GLU A 92 4.54 18.70 -4.21
N ARG A 93 4.08 19.27 -5.33
CA ARG A 93 2.69 19.73 -5.49
C ARG A 93 1.68 18.57 -5.61
N ILE A 94 2.02 17.54 -6.36
CA ILE A 94 1.09 16.44 -6.70
C ILE A 94 1.35 15.19 -5.85
N GLY A 95 2.62 14.94 -5.52
CA GLY A 95 3.14 13.65 -5.09
C GLY A 95 2.63 13.21 -3.74
N LEU A 96 2.53 14.09 -2.74
CA LEU A 96 2.00 13.68 -1.44
C LEU A 96 0.55 13.20 -1.55
N THR A 97 -0.27 13.95 -2.29
CA THR A 97 -1.68 13.64 -2.50
C THR A 97 -1.86 12.37 -3.32
N ILE A 98 -1.10 12.19 -4.41
CA ILE A 98 -1.20 10.99 -5.24
C ILE A 98 -0.65 9.75 -4.53
N ILE A 99 0.49 9.84 -3.84
CA ILE A 99 1.07 8.71 -3.12
C ILE A 99 0.15 8.26 -1.99
N ARG A 100 -0.39 9.20 -1.18
CA ARG A 100 -1.36 8.86 -0.12
C ARG A 100 -2.61 8.19 -0.69
N ASN A 101 -3.11 8.68 -1.82
CA ASN A 101 -4.27 8.10 -2.48
C ASN A 101 -3.99 6.75 -3.14
N LEU A 102 -2.83 6.57 -3.79
CA LEU A 102 -2.40 5.28 -4.33
C LEU A 102 -2.27 4.26 -3.21
N ASN A 103 -1.68 4.64 -2.07
CA ASN A 103 -1.63 3.80 -0.88
C ASN A 103 -3.05 3.44 -0.42
N LEU A 104 -3.96 4.40 -0.27
CA LEU A 104 -5.36 4.13 0.10
C LEU A 104 -6.06 3.16 -0.87
N VAL A 105 -5.87 3.32 -2.18
CA VAL A 105 -6.46 2.45 -3.20
C VAL A 105 -5.84 1.05 -3.14
N ILE A 106 -4.52 0.95 -2.98
CA ILE A 106 -3.82 -0.34 -2.82
C ILE A 106 -4.27 -1.05 -1.54
N THR A 107 -4.41 -0.32 -0.43
CA THR A 107 -4.92 -0.86 0.85
C THR A 107 -6.37 -1.34 0.73
N LYS A 108 -7.20 -0.68 -0.09
CA LYS A 108 -8.58 -1.12 -0.37
C LYS A 108 -8.66 -2.30 -1.36
N LEU A 109 -7.69 -2.41 -2.27
CA LEU A 109 -7.65 -3.48 -3.29
C LEU A 109 -7.03 -4.77 -2.78
N LYS A 110 -6.12 -4.71 -1.80
CA LYS A 110 -5.76 -5.88 -1.03
C LYS A 110 -6.95 -6.20 -0.14
N GLU A 111 -7.69 -7.27 -0.47
CA GLU A 111 -8.48 -7.96 0.54
C GLU A 111 -7.51 -8.26 1.69
N SER A 112 -7.63 -7.50 2.79
CA SER A 112 -6.83 -7.79 3.96
C SER A 112 -7.36 -9.11 4.51
N ILE A 113 -6.59 -10.16 4.30
CA ILE A 113 -6.83 -11.44 4.95
C ILE A 113 -6.53 -11.20 6.43
N HIS A 114 -7.57 -11.20 7.26
CA HIS A 114 -7.43 -11.01 8.69
C HIS A 114 -7.24 -12.37 9.33
N TYR A 115 -6.24 -12.47 10.20
CA TYR A 115 -6.04 -13.62 11.06
C TYR A 115 -6.35 -13.21 12.49
N ALA A 116 -7.28 -13.91 13.12
CA ALA A 116 -7.48 -13.84 14.56
C ALA A 116 -6.74 -15.04 15.18
N ILE A 117 -5.90 -14.77 16.17
CA ILE A 117 -5.26 -15.80 16.98
C ILE A 117 -5.90 -15.72 18.35
N ASP A 118 -6.59 -16.79 18.74
CA ASP A 118 -7.02 -16.97 20.12
C ASP A 118 -6.18 -18.09 20.74
N SER A 119 -5.83 -17.94 22.01
CA SER A 119 -5.06 -18.93 22.75
C SER A 119 -5.61 -19.10 24.14
N THR A 120 -6.13 -20.29 24.41
CA THR A 120 -6.75 -20.65 25.69
C THR A 120 -6.04 -21.88 26.27
N GLY A 121 -5.81 -21.86 27.58
CA GLY A 121 -5.32 -23.04 28.31
C GLY A 121 -6.49 -23.93 28.71
N ILE A 122 -6.43 -25.21 28.36
CA ILE A 122 -7.38 -26.23 28.83
C ILE A 122 -6.66 -27.03 29.90
N ASP A 123 -7.19 -27.02 31.12
CA ASP A 123 -6.68 -27.87 32.19
C ASP A 123 -7.02 -29.33 31.88
N SER A 124 -6.03 -30.22 31.98
CA SER A 124 -6.24 -31.66 31.73
C SER A 124 -6.95 -32.39 32.88
N TYR A 125 -7.36 -31.66 33.93
CA TYR A 125 -7.90 -32.21 35.16
C TYR A 125 -9.15 -31.43 35.60
N TYR A 126 -10.24 -32.15 35.90
CA TYR A 126 -11.54 -31.56 36.22
C TYR A 126 -11.67 -30.98 37.66
N ALA A 127 -10.62 -31.06 38.48
CA ALA A 127 -10.69 -30.56 39.85
C ALA A 127 -10.69 -29.02 39.90
N SER A 128 -11.55 -28.43 40.73
CA SER A 128 -11.55 -26.98 40.94
C SER A 128 -10.30 -26.52 41.69
N LYS A 129 -9.87 -25.27 41.46
CA LYS A 129 -8.72 -24.68 42.19
C LYS A 129 -8.91 -24.70 43.70
N HIS A 130 -10.16 -24.61 44.17
CA HIS A 130 -10.49 -24.63 45.59
C HIS A 130 -10.08 -25.94 46.27
N TYR A 131 -10.41 -27.10 45.67
CA TYR A 131 -10.11 -28.39 46.27
C TYR A 131 -8.63 -28.75 46.19
N GLU A 132 -7.96 -28.36 45.10
CA GLU A 132 -6.53 -28.63 44.94
C GLU A 132 -5.64 -27.93 45.97
N LYS A 133 -6.00 -26.70 46.34
CA LYS A 133 -5.28 -25.95 47.38
C LYS A 133 -5.37 -26.65 48.73
N ARG A 134 -6.47 -27.38 49.01
CA ARG A 134 -6.67 -28.13 50.26
C ARG A 134 -5.89 -29.45 50.29
N ILE A 135 -5.71 -30.11 49.15
CA ILE A 135 -4.92 -31.35 49.04
C ILE A 135 -3.44 -31.09 48.71
N ASN A 136 -3.02 -29.82 48.72
CA ASN A 136 -1.67 -29.36 48.47
C ASN A 136 -1.07 -29.85 47.12
N ARG A 137 -1.89 -29.87 46.06
CA ARG A 137 -1.44 -30.26 44.72
C ARG A 137 -0.75 -29.09 44.03
N ILE A 138 0.53 -29.28 43.70
CA ILE A 138 1.42 -28.19 43.23
C ILE A 138 1.44 -28.07 41.70
N HIS A 139 1.14 -29.14 40.97
CA HIS A 139 1.26 -29.18 39.51
C HIS A 139 0.00 -29.70 38.83
N ARG A 140 -0.45 -28.95 37.81
CA ARG A 140 -1.44 -29.38 36.82
C ARG A 140 -0.76 -29.49 35.45
N PRO A 141 -0.87 -30.63 34.76
CA PRO A 141 -0.67 -30.64 33.33
C PRO A 141 -1.79 -29.80 32.68
N TYR A 142 -1.41 -28.86 31.83
CA TYR A 142 -2.33 -28.08 31.02
C TYR A 142 -1.98 -28.24 29.55
N LEU A 143 -3.00 -28.23 28.71
CA LEU A 143 -2.84 -28.19 27.27
C LEU A 143 -3.07 -26.76 26.79
N LYS A 144 -2.08 -26.17 26.12
CA LYS A 144 -2.25 -24.88 25.45
C LYS A 144 -2.89 -25.11 24.09
N LEU A 145 -4.12 -24.61 23.92
CA LEU A 145 -4.79 -24.59 22.63
C LEU A 145 -4.58 -23.21 21.99
N SER A 146 -4.18 -23.18 20.73
CA SER A 146 -4.09 -21.97 19.91
C SER A 146 -4.89 -22.17 18.63
N VAL A 147 -5.89 -21.33 18.41
CA VAL A 147 -6.78 -21.39 17.24
C VAL A 147 -6.44 -20.21 16.33
N LEU A 148 -6.17 -20.50 15.07
CA LEU A 148 -5.97 -19.51 14.02
C LEU A 148 -7.21 -19.48 13.13
N VAL A 149 -7.90 -18.34 13.10
CA VAL A 149 -9.07 -18.14 12.24
C VAL A 149 -8.75 -17.13 11.16
N GLN A 150 -8.93 -17.53 9.90
CA GLN A 150 -8.86 -16.63 8.76
C GLN A 150 -10.25 -16.09 8.45
N SER A 151 -10.41 -14.76 8.46
CA SER A 151 -11.67 -14.10 8.09
C SER A 151 -11.48 -13.11 6.95
N THR A 152 -12.43 -13.13 6.01
CA THR A 152 -12.56 -12.16 4.92
C THR A 152 -13.40 -10.94 5.32
N ARG A 153 -14.13 -11.00 6.44
CA ARG A 153 -14.98 -9.90 6.95
C ARG A 153 -14.61 -9.47 8.38
N TYR A 154 -14.80 -8.18 8.67
CA TYR A 154 -14.66 -7.61 10.01
C TYR A 154 -15.87 -8.02 10.87
N TYR A 155 -15.69 -8.92 11.82
CA TYR A 155 -16.74 -9.28 12.78
C TYR A 155 -16.55 -8.68 14.18
N PHE A 156 -15.50 -7.87 14.40
CA PHE A 156 -15.21 -7.31 15.73
C PHE A 156 -15.13 -5.79 15.69
N ARG A 157 -16.22 -5.11 16.08
CA ARG A 157 -16.23 -3.67 16.30
C ARG A 157 -17.27 -3.26 17.37
N GLU A 158 -17.24 -3.86 18.56
CA GLU A 158 -18.16 -3.40 19.63
C GLU A 158 -17.56 -3.23 21.04
N VAL A 159 -16.33 -3.65 21.34
CA VAL A 159 -15.87 -3.63 22.75
C VAL A 159 -15.14 -2.33 23.18
N PHE A 160 -14.72 -1.47 22.25
CA PHE A 160 -13.87 -0.30 22.58
C PHE A 160 -14.55 1.09 22.54
N LYS A 161 -15.86 1.17 22.29
CA LYS A 161 -16.57 2.48 22.26
C LYS A 161 -17.09 2.97 23.63
N TRP A 162 -16.88 2.22 24.71
CA TRP A 162 -17.39 2.56 26.04
C TRP A 162 -16.44 3.40 26.92
N ALA A 163 -15.26 3.80 26.41
CA ALA A 163 -14.26 4.52 27.21
C ALA A 163 -14.13 6.03 26.91
N GLU A 164 -14.94 6.61 25.99
CA GLU A 164 -14.86 8.04 25.63
C GLU A 164 -16.14 8.83 25.97
N LEU A 165 -17.02 8.29 26.82
CA LEU A 165 -18.17 9.01 27.35
C LEU A 165 -18.21 8.87 28.87
N ASN A 166 -17.39 9.67 29.54
CA ASN A 166 -17.60 10.24 30.88
C ASN A 166 -16.66 11.43 31.04
#